data_AF-A0A7S1I527-F1
#
_entry.id   AF-A0A7S1I527-F1
#
_cell.length_a   1.000
_cell.length_b   1.000
_cell.length_c   1.000
_cell.angle_alpha   90.00
_cell.angle_beta   90.00
_cell.angle_gamma   90.00
#
_symmetry.space_group_name_H-M   'P 1'
#
loop_
_entity.id
_entity.type
_entity.pdbx_description
1 polymer ?
#
loop_
_entity_poly.entity_id
_entity_poly.type
_entity_poly.pdbx_seq_one_letter_code
_entity_poly.pdbx_strand_id
1 'polypeptide(L)'
;KKAQGYSAAHSRQLEASLLRWMTSLGVLYMTDPPADDTTTPTTTPPSSSAQVIHVPPQHIESPFVFPYLRNGTLLCDLVGALEGQRLTGIFRHPKIKGTCMSNLHKALNALRHRKGMSKWYLDMPEEVYAGDKAIILALLEDIHRHYNGVPARAGPVQRGDTPYVDLHPGAPDTAAAPQPPVEGGRGVGPGPGAVLPATELWASLPCPSKF
;
A
#
# COMPACT_ATOMS: atom_id res chain seq x y z
N LYS A 1 4.43 1.95 24.55
CA LYS A 1 3.89 3.34 24.64
C LYS A 1 2.71 3.42 23.68
N LYS A 2 1.49 3.76 24.14
CA LYS A 2 0.38 4.01 23.22
C LYS A 2 0.72 5.25 22.39
N ALA A 3 0.53 5.20 21.08
CA ALA A 3 0.68 6.38 20.23
C ALA A 3 -0.32 7.45 20.69
N GLN A 4 0.14 8.68 20.88
CA GLN A 4 -0.74 9.80 21.17
C GLN A 4 -1.17 10.37 19.82
N GLY A 5 -2.45 10.22 19.48
CA GLY A 5 -2.98 10.76 18.22
C GLY A 5 -2.89 12.29 18.16
N TYR A 6 -3.10 12.81 16.95
CA TYR A 6 -3.23 14.25 16.67
C TYR A 6 -4.29 14.94 17.56
N SER A 7 -4.21 16.28 17.64
CA SER A 7 -5.32 17.08 18.14
C SER A 7 -6.59 16.84 17.32
N ALA A 8 -7.79 17.02 17.90
CA ALA A 8 -9.05 16.77 17.19
C ALA A 8 -9.21 17.60 15.90
N ALA A 9 -8.65 18.82 15.87
CA ALA A 9 -8.64 19.65 14.67
C ALA A 9 -7.74 19.05 13.58
N HIS A 10 -6.51 18.67 13.93
CA HIS A 10 -5.57 18.03 13.03
C HIS A 10 -6.06 16.66 12.54
N SER A 11 -6.68 15.85 13.40
CA SER A 11 -7.28 14.57 13.00
C SER A 11 -8.35 14.75 11.93
N ARG A 12 -9.24 15.74 12.09
CA ARG A 12 -10.30 16.03 11.10
C ARG A 12 -9.71 16.52 9.78
N GLN A 13 -8.70 17.37 9.84
CA GLN A 13 -8.02 17.89 8.66
C GLN A 13 -7.31 16.77 7.89
N LEU A 14 -6.59 15.90 8.60
CA LEU A 14 -5.91 14.73 8.03
C LEU A 14 -6.92 13.76 7.39
N GLU A 15 -7.99 13.45 8.09
CA GLU A 15 -9.07 12.59 7.57
C GLU A 15 -9.65 13.13 6.26
N ALA A 16 -9.98 14.42 6.20
CA ALA A 16 -10.49 15.03 4.97
C ALA A 16 -9.48 14.98 3.82
N SER A 17 -8.19 15.20 4.10
CA SER A 17 -7.12 15.10 3.09
C SER A 17 -6.97 13.66 2.58
N LEU A 18 -6.94 12.67 3.48
CA LEU A 18 -6.82 11.25 3.12
C LEU A 18 -8.02 10.75 2.33
N LEU A 19 -9.24 11.17 2.69
CA LEU A 19 -10.45 10.83 1.93
C LEU A 19 -10.36 11.35 0.50
N ARG A 20 -10.00 12.64 0.32
CA ARG A 20 -9.82 13.22 -1.01
C ARG A 20 -8.76 12.48 -1.82
N TRP A 21 -7.64 12.13 -1.19
CA TRP A 21 -6.59 11.35 -1.83
C TRP A 21 -7.07 9.96 -2.26
N MET A 22 -7.72 9.20 -1.38
CA MET A 22 -8.29 7.89 -1.73
C MET A 22 -9.36 7.98 -2.82
N THR A 23 -10.15 9.06 -2.86
CA THR A 23 -11.08 9.34 -3.96
C THR A 23 -10.34 9.59 -5.27
N SER A 24 -9.24 10.34 -5.26
CA SER A 24 -8.41 10.58 -6.45
C SER A 24 -7.79 9.31 -7.03
N LEU A 25 -7.54 8.30 -6.19
CA LEU A 25 -7.09 6.96 -6.58
C LEU A 25 -8.22 6.06 -7.13
N GLY A 26 -9.47 6.53 -7.11
CA GLY A 26 -10.64 5.73 -7.49
C GLY A 26 -10.98 4.61 -6.50
N VAL A 27 -10.40 4.64 -5.30
CA VAL A 27 -10.64 3.65 -4.24
C VAL A 27 -11.94 3.94 -3.50
N LEU A 28 -12.29 5.23 -3.39
CA LEU A 28 -13.57 5.72 -2.91
C LEU A 28 -14.29 6.41 -4.07
N TYR A 29 -15.62 6.30 -4.14
CA TYR A 29 -16.42 7.20 -4.95
C TYR A 29 -17.30 8.05 -4.04
N MET A 30 -17.24 9.37 -4.24
CA MET A 30 -18.27 10.28 -3.79
C MET A 30 -19.39 10.20 -4.81
N THR A 31 -20.60 9.88 -4.35
CA THR A 31 -21.79 10.19 -5.14
C THR A 31 -21.84 11.70 -5.34
N ASP A 32 -21.85 12.13 -6.60
CA ASP A 32 -22.66 13.30 -6.90
C ASP A 32 -24.09 12.97 -6.46
N PRO A 33 -24.81 13.89 -5.79
CA PRO A 33 -26.20 13.66 -5.45
C PRO A 33 -26.93 13.24 -6.72
N PRO A 34 -27.77 12.18 -6.67
CA PRO A 34 -28.45 11.71 -7.86
C PRO A 34 -29.17 12.89 -8.48
N ALA A 35 -28.71 13.31 -9.67
CA ALA A 35 -29.50 14.17 -10.51
C ALA A 35 -30.79 13.42 -10.74
N ASP A 36 -31.86 13.99 -10.18
CA ASP A 36 -33.21 13.49 -10.26
C ASP A 36 -33.59 13.45 -11.74
N ASP A 37 -33.39 12.33 -12.41
CA ASP A 37 -33.94 12.15 -13.75
C ASP A 37 -34.35 10.71 -14.05
N THR A 38 -35.66 10.59 -14.21
CA THR A 38 -36.40 9.38 -14.53
C THR A 38 -36.25 9.10 -16.03
N THR A 39 -35.60 7.99 -16.43
CA THR A 39 -36.05 7.07 -17.50
C THR A 39 -35.01 5.99 -17.86
N THR A 40 -35.47 4.75 -17.96
CA THR A 40 -34.75 3.52 -18.33
C THR A 40 -34.90 3.23 -19.86
N PRO A 41 -34.57 2.04 -20.40
CA PRO A 41 -33.24 1.60 -20.90
C PRO A 41 -33.29 1.07 -22.36
N THR A 42 -32.17 0.97 -23.11
CA THR A 42 -32.10 0.13 -24.35
C THR A 42 -30.65 -0.24 -24.76
N THR A 43 -30.35 -1.54 -24.61
CA THR A 43 -29.72 -2.48 -25.58
C THR A 43 -28.34 -2.21 -26.21
N THR A 44 -27.34 -3.04 -25.84
CA THR A 44 -26.59 -4.06 -26.66
C THR A 44 -25.12 -4.16 -26.22
N PRO A 45 -24.53 -5.38 -26.05
CA PRO A 45 -23.08 -5.56 -25.85
C PRO A 45 -22.36 -6.01 -27.15
N PRO A 46 -21.04 -5.75 -27.26
CA PRO A 46 -20.18 -6.73 -27.94
C PRO A 46 -18.93 -7.12 -27.12
N SER A 47 -18.81 -8.44 -26.99
CA SER A 47 -17.64 -9.31 -27.17
C SER A 47 -16.21 -8.73 -27.13
N SER A 48 -15.44 -9.35 -26.22
CA SER A 48 -14.07 -9.90 -26.43
C SER A 48 -12.85 -9.14 -25.89
N SER A 49 -12.05 -9.93 -25.15
CA SER A 49 -10.59 -9.85 -24.92
C SER A 49 -10.11 -9.12 -23.66
N ALA A 50 -9.34 -9.87 -22.86
CA ALA A 50 -8.69 -9.50 -21.59
C ALA A 50 -9.64 -9.22 -20.43
N GLN A 51 -10.04 -10.28 -19.70
CA GLN A 51 -10.59 -10.11 -18.36
C GLN A 51 -9.49 -9.68 -17.39
N VAL A 52 -9.07 -8.41 -17.49
CA VAL A 52 -8.78 -7.66 -16.28
C VAL A 52 -10.07 -7.73 -15.49
N ILE A 53 -10.09 -8.52 -14.43
CA ILE A 53 -11.25 -8.62 -13.54
C ILE A 53 -11.53 -7.19 -13.08
N HIS A 54 -12.47 -6.48 -13.70
CA HIS A 54 -12.89 -5.16 -13.24
C HIS A 54 -13.84 -5.42 -12.09
N VAL A 55 -13.27 -5.60 -10.88
CA VAL A 55 -14.06 -5.57 -9.65
C VAL A 55 -14.54 -4.13 -9.55
N PRO A 56 -15.87 -3.90 -9.51
CA PRO A 56 -16.40 -2.57 -9.36
C PRO A 56 -15.91 -1.96 -8.05
N PRO A 57 -15.50 -0.68 -8.04
CA PRO A 57 -15.16 0.02 -6.80
C PRO A 57 -16.36 0.01 -5.85
N GLN A 58 -16.12 0.10 -4.53
CA GLN A 58 -17.14 -0.10 -3.51
C GLN A 58 -17.69 1.22 -2.93
N HIS A 59 -19.01 1.40 -3.02
CA HIS A 59 -19.98 1.96 -2.07
C HIS A 59 -19.63 2.72 -0.82
N ILE A 60 -18.76 3.74 -0.73
CA ILE A 60 -18.46 4.25 0.62
C ILE A 60 -18.48 5.78 0.76
N GLU A 61 -19.55 6.27 1.41
CA GLU A 61 -19.69 7.63 1.93
C GLU A 61 -18.71 7.90 3.11
N SER A 62 -18.31 9.16 3.31
CA SER A 62 -17.29 9.61 4.28
C SER A 62 -17.40 9.05 5.71
N PRO A 63 -18.56 9.07 6.41
CA PRO A 63 -18.68 8.50 7.76
C PRO A 63 -18.63 6.95 7.78
N PHE A 64 -18.77 6.30 6.63
CA PHE A 64 -18.83 4.85 6.51
C PHE A 64 -17.49 4.21 6.10
N VAL A 65 -16.43 5.01 5.88
CA VAL A 65 -15.10 4.53 5.45
C VAL A 65 -14.38 3.71 6.52
N PHE A 66 -14.46 4.12 7.79
CA PHE A 66 -13.73 3.48 8.89
C PHE A 66 -14.06 1.99 9.10
N PRO A 67 -15.32 1.53 9.02
CA PRO A 67 -15.65 0.11 9.01
C PRO A 67 -14.88 -0.72 7.97
N TYR A 68 -14.68 -0.19 6.76
CA TYR A 68 -13.95 -0.90 5.70
C TYR A 68 -12.43 -0.83 5.85
N LEU A 69 -11.93 0.21 6.54
CA LEU A 69 -10.53 0.26 6.97
C LEU A 69 -10.25 -0.77 8.07
N ARG A 70 -11.09 -0.84 9.12
CA ARG A 70 -10.88 -1.77 10.24
C ARG A 70 -10.96 -3.24 9.83
N ASN A 71 -11.80 -3.56 8.83
CA ASN A 71 -11.95 -4.93 8.35
C ASN A 71 -10.95 -5.30 7.24
N GLY A 72 -10.08 -4.34 6.87
CA GLY A 72 -8.99 -4.50 5.91
C GLY A 72 -9.39 -4.52 4.44
N THR A 73 -10.68 -4.48 4.10
CA THR A 73 -11.12 -4.51 2.70
C THR A 73 -10.63 -3.28 1.93
N LEU A 74 -10.85 -2.09 2.49
CA LEU A 74 -10.44 -0.85 1.84
C LEU A 74 -8.92 -0.68 1.83
N LEU A 75 -8.22 -1.15 2.87
CA LEU A 75 -6.76 -1.15 2.87
C LEU A 75 -6.18 -2.04 1.77
N CYS A 76 -6.77 -3.21 1.53
CA CYS A 76 -6.36 -4.05 0.41
C CYS A 76 -6.61 -3.38 -0.95
N ASP A 77 -7.75 -2.70 -1.12
CA ASP A 77 -8.04 -1.98 -2.38
C ASP A 77 -7.10 -0.79 -2.58
N LEU A 78 -6.82 -0.03 -1.52
CA LEU A 78 -5.86 1.07 -1.54
C LEU A 78 -4.46 0.60 -1.94
N VAL A 79 -3.95 -0.44 -1.27
CA VAL A 79 -2.64 -1.02 -1.61
C VAL A 79 -2.67 -1.54 -3.04
N GLY A 80 -3.74 -2.22 -3.45
CA GLY A 80 -3.85 -2.73 -4.82
C GLY A 80 -3.82 -1.63 -5.89
N ALA A 81 -4.42 -0.46 -5.61
CA ALA A 81 -4.38 0.69 -6.49
C ALA A 81 -2.99 1.32 -6.56
N LEU A 82 -2.32 1.49 -5.41
CA LEU A 82 -0.99 2.08 -5.31
C LEU A 82 0.10 1.22 -5.96
N GLU A 83 -0.06 -0.10 -5.88
CA GLU A 83 0.90 -1.07 -6.43
C GLU A 83 0.65 -1.39 -7.91
N GLY A 84 -0.44 -0.89 -8.48
CA GLY A 84 -0.89 -1.26 -9.83
C GLY A 84 -1.29 -2.74 -9.97
N GLN A 85 -1.31 -3.51 -8.88
CA GLN A 85 -1.68 -4.92 -8.87
C GLN A 85 -2.58 -5.23 -7.66
N ARG A 86 -3.70 -5.88 -7.94
CA ARG A 86 -4.64 -6.29 -6.90
C ARG A 86 -4.08 -7.41 -6.02
N LEU A 87 -4.30 -7.30 -4.71
CA LEU A 87 -4.01 -8.41 -3.80
C LEU A 87 -5.00 -9.55 -4.03
N THR A 88 -4.48 -10.78 -3.97
CA THR A 88 -5.26 -12.00 -4.20
C THR A 88 -5.78 -12.58 -2.89
N GLY A 89 -6.92 -13.28 -2.95
CA GLY A 89 -7.53 -13.96 -1.80
C GLY A 89 -8.01 -13.00 -0.70
N ILE A 90 -8.50 -11.81 -1.06
CA ILE A 90 -9.11 -10.86 -0.13
C ILE A 90 -10.55 -11.31 0.15
N PHE A 91 -10.97 -11.30 1.41
CA PHE A 91 -12.37 -11.48 1.79
C PHE A 91 -13.13 -10.15 1.60
N ARG A 92 -14.04 -10.08 0.62
CA ARG A 92 -14.78 -8.84 0.30
C ARG A 92 -15.85 -8.46 1.32
N HIS A 93 -16.44 -9.44 1.98
CA HIS A 93 -17.44 -9.24 3.03
C HIS A 93 -17.04 -10.02 4.29
N PRO A 94 -15.94 -9.62 4.96
CA PRO A 94 -15.46 -10.34 6.13
C PRO A 94 -16.44 -10.13 7.30
N LYS A 95 -17.03 -11.22 7.80
CA LYS A 95 -17.99 -11.18 8.92
C LYS A 95 -17.37 -11.55 10.26
N ILE A 96 -16.27 -12.30 10.22
CA ILE A 96 -15.60 -12.82 11.42
C ILE A 96 -14.21 -12.20 11.57
N LYS A 97 -13.75 -12.08 12.82
CA LYS A 97 -12.44 -11.51 13.15
C LYS A 97 -11.31 -12.12 12.32
N GLY A 98 -11.28 -13.44 12.16
CA GLY A 98 -10.24 -14.13 11.39
C GLY A 98 -10.12 -13.65 9.94
N THR A 99 -11.25 -13.45 9.25
CA THR A 99 -11.27 -12.93 7.87
C THR A 99 -10.84 -11.47 7.79
N CYS A 100 -11.22 -10.64 8.77
CA CYS A 100 -10.78 -9.25 8.86
C CYS A 100 -9.25 -9.17 9.07
N MET A 101 -8.72 -9.96 10.01
CA MET A 101 -7.28 -10.02 10.29
C MET A 101 -6.50 -10.52 9.07
N SER A 102 -7.03 -11.52 8.35
CA SER A 102 -6.39 -12.01 7.11
C SER A 102 -6.26 -10.91 6.05
N ASN A 103 -7.30 -10.09 5.86
CA ASN A 103 -7.22 -8.92 4.97
C ASN A 103 -6.17 -7.91 5.45
N LEU A 104 -6.20 -7.55 6.74
CA LEU A 104 -5.23 -6.61 7.32
C LEU A 104 -3.79 -7.10 7.14
N HIS A 105 -3.50 -8.36 7.45
CA HIS A 105 -2.16 -8.91 7.26
C HIS A 105 -1.73 -8.89 5.80
N LYS A 106 -2.62 -9.17 4.84
CA LYS A 106 -2.31 -9.08 3.41
C LYS A 106 -1.89 -7.66 3.01
N ALA A 107 -2.70 -6.66 3.36
CA ALA A 107 -2.40 -5.26 3.05
C ALA A 107 -1.10 -4.79 3.73
N LEU A 108 -0.95 -5.05 5.04
CA LEU A 108 0.22 -4.61 5.80
C LEU A 108 1.50 -5.33 5.38
N ASN A 109 1.45 -6.62 5.04
CA ASN A 109 2.60 -7.36 4.53
C ASN A 109 3.09 -6.80 3.18
N ALA A 110 2.18 -6.47 2.27
CA ALA A 110 2.55 -5.85 1.00
C ALA A 110 3.31 -4.53 1.23
N LEU A 111 2.84 -3.70 2.18
CA LEU A 111 3.47 -2.44 2.58
C LEU A 111 4.82 -2.65 3.32
N ARG A 112 4.97 -3.73 4.09
CA ARG A 112 6.22 -4.05 4.80
C ARG A 112 7.41 -4.23 3.87
N HIS A 113 7.21 -4.67 2.63
CA HIS A 113 8.31 -4.84 1.67
C HIS A 113 8.79 -3.53 1.03
N ARG A 114 8.10 -2.40 1.26
CA ARG A 114 8.49 -1.10 0.70
C ARG A 114 9.66 -0.48 1.45
N LYS A 115 10.72 -0.15 0.71
CA LYS A 115 11.88 0.60 1.22
C LYS A 115 11.49 2.06 1.45
N GLY A 116 11.89 2.64 2.57
CA GLY A 116 11.59 4.04 2.90
C GLY A 116 10.18 4.29 3.45
N MET A 117 9.36 3.26 3.62
CA MET A 117 8.07 3.36 4.31
C MET A 117 8.24 3.21 5.83
N SER A 118 7.53 4.03 6.60
CA SER A 118 7.43 3.90 8.06
C SER A 118 6.87 2.52 8.45
N LYS A 119 7.49 1.88 9.46
CA LYS A 119 7.06 0.56 9.96
C LYS A 119 6.24 0.64 11.25
N TRP A 120 6.14 1.83 11.86
CA TRP A 120 5.56 2.04 13.20
C TRP A 120 4.17 1.43 13.38
N TYR A 121 3.30 1.57 12.38
CA TYR A 121 1.90 1.11 12.45
C TYR A 121 1.64 -0.17 11.64
N LEU A 122 2.65 -0.70 10.94
CA LEU A 122 2.49 -1.93 10.13
C LEU A 122 2.39 -3.19 11.00
N ASP A 123 2.90 -3.13 12.22
CA ASP A 123 2.88 -4.23 13.20
C ASP A 123 1.72 -4.12 14.20
N MET A 124 0.70 -3.32 13.89
CA MET A 124 -0.48 -3.07 14.74
C MET A 124 -1.83 -3.45 14.08
N PRO A 125 -1.98 -4.63 13.45
CA PRO A 125 -3.26 -5.01 12.83
C PRO A 125 -4.39 -5.16 13.85
N GLU A 126 -4.10 -5.55 15.09
CA GLU A 126 -5.07 -5.69 16.17
C GLU A 126 -5.71 -4.34 16.53
N GLU A 127 -4.92 -3.28 16.58
CA GLU A 127 -5.36 -1.92 16.88
C GLU A 127 -6.16 -1.32 15.72
N VAL A 128 -5.74 -1.60 14.49
CA VAL A 128 -6.52 -1.26 13.29
C VAL A 128 -7.87 -1.99 13.32
N TYR A 129 -7.88 -3.29 13.64
CA TYR A 129 -9.11 -4.06 13.78
C TYR A 129 -9.99 -3.58 14.94
N ALA A 130 -9.40 -3.15 16.05
CA ALA A 130 -10.11 -2.55 17.17
C ALA A 130 -10.80 -1.23 16.78
N GLY A 131 -10.39 -0.61 15.67
CA GLY A 131 -10.94 0.64 15.18
C GLY A 131 -10.31 1.86 15.85
N ASP A 132 -9.05 1.74 16.32
CA ASP A 132 -8.34 2.89 16.86
C ASP A 132 -8.10 3.92 15.76
N LYS A 133 -8.91 4.97 15.76
CA LYS A 133 -8.89 6.02 14.74
C LYS A 133 -7.53 6.73 14.66
N ALA A 134 -6.82 6.89 15.78
CA ALA A 134 -5.50 7.53 15.76
C ALA A 134 -4.49 6.67 15.00
N ILE A 135 -4.50 5.36 15.23
CA ILE A 135 -3.62 4.41 14.55
C ILE A 135 -3.99 4.28 13.06
N ILE A 136 -5.28 4.20 12.74
CA ILE A 136 -5.75 4.13 11.34
C ILE A 136 -5.32 5.37 10.57
N LEU A 137 -5.53 6.57 11.12
CA LEU A 137 -5.14 7.81 10.46
C LEU A 137 -3.62 7.91 10.30
N ALA A 138 -2.85 7.56 11.33
CA ALA A 138 -1.40 7.59 11.26
C ALA A 138 -0.86 6.58 10.22
N LEU A 139 -1.41 5.37 10.17
CA LEU A 139 -1.08 4.38 9.14
C LEU A 139 -1.36 4.90 7.73
N LEU A 140 -2.56 5.43 7.48
CA LEU A 140 -2.94 5.96 6.17
C LEU A 140 -2.06 7.13 5.75
N GLU A 141 -1.72 8.00 6.69
CA GLU A 141 -0.79 9.10 6.43
C GLU A 141 0.63 8.61 6.11
N ASP A 142 1.13 7.57 6.77
CA ASP A 142 2.44 6.99 6.43
C ASP A 142 2.44 6.38 5.03
N ILE A 143 1.33 5.75 4.61
CA ILE A 143 1.14 5.29 3.23
C ILE A 143 1.13 6.49 2.28
N HIS A 144 0.31 7.50 2.55
CA HIS A 144 0.20 8.69 1.70
C HIS A 144 1.53 9.43 1.54
N ARG A 145 2.25 9.66 2.65
CA ARG A 145 3.59 10.27 2.65
C ARG A 145 4.56 9.48 1.79
N HIS A 146 4.60 8.16 1.95
CA HIS A 146 5.50 7.29 1.19
C HIS A 146 5.27 7.40 -0.33
N TYR A 147 4.01 7.34 -0.77
CA TYR A 147 3.67 7.40 -2.20
C TYR A 147 3.75 8.80 -2.81
N ASN A 148 3.73 9.86 -1.98
CA ASN A 148 4.01 11.23 -2.40
C ASN A 148 5.51 11.60 -2.31
N GLY A 149 6.41 10.65 -2.07
CA GLY A 149 7.86 10.89 -1.97
C GLY A 149 8.28 11.66 -0.70
N VAL A 150 7.39 11.81 0.27
CA VAL A 150 7.67 12.48 1.54
C VAL A 150 8.42 11.52 2.48
N PRO A 151 9.54 11.93 3.10
CA PRO A 151 10.33 11.06 3.98
C PRO A 151 9.52 10.45 5.12
N ALA A 152 9.72 9.16 5.41
CA ALA A 152 9.06 8.48 6.53
C ALA A 152 9.29 9.20 7.87
N ARG A 153 8.31 9.09 8.78
CA ARG A 153 8.47 9.65 10.13
C ARG A 153 9.56 8.92 10.90
N ALA A 154 10.29 9.69 11.71
CA ALA A 154 11.27 9.14 12.64
C ALA A 154 10.63 8.39 13.82
N GLY A 155 9.37 8.69 14.15
CA GLY A 155 8.70 8.19 15.34
C GLY A 155 7.18 8.06 15.18
N PRO A 156 6.51 7.51 16.22
CA PRO A 156 5.05 7.52 16.28
C PRO A 156 4.53 8.95 16.45
N VAL A 157 3.34 9.20 15.90
CA VAL A 157 2.61 10.46 16.03
C VAL A 157 2.50 10.89 17.49
N GLN A 158 2.70 12.19 17.72
CA GLN A 158 2.50 12.88 18.98
C GLN A 158 1.36 13.90 18.87
N ARG A 159 0.76 14.26 20.01
CA ARG A 159 -0.38 15.18 20.08
C ARG A 159 -0.10 16.58 19.51
N GLY A 160 1.16 17.02 19.54
CA GLY A 160 1.61 18.32 19.03
C GLY A 160 2.01 18.31 17.56
N ASP A 161 2.03 17.13 16.91
CA ASP A 161 2.49 17.04 15.53
C ASP A 161 1.49 17.70 14.57
N THR A 162 2.02 18.24 13.48
CA THR A 162 1.23 18.72 12.35
C THR A 162 1.08 17.57 11.36
N PRO A 163 -0.15 17.18 10.97
CA PRO A 163 -0.37 16.10 10.04
C PRO A 163 0.10 16.49 8.64
N TYR A 164 0.57 15.52 7.87
CA TYR A 164 0.76 15.67 6.45
C TYR A 164 -0.60 15.73 5.76
N VAL A 165 -0.96 16.94 5.35
CA VAL A 165 -2.16 17.24 4.56
C VAL A 165 -1.69 17.67 3.19
N ASP A 166 -2.04 16.88 2.17
CA ASP A 166 -1.67 17.24 0.81
C ASP A 166 -2.53 18.42 0.35
N LEU A 167 -1.89 19.58 0.19
CA LEU A 167 -2.50 20.83 -0.27
C LEU A 167 -2.29 20.95 -1.79
N HIS A 168 -2.78 20.01 -2.58
CA HIS A 168 -2.67 20.13 -4.04
C HIS A 168 -3.98 19.92 -4.79
N PRO A 169 -4.57 20.99 -5.34
CA PRO A 169 -5.16 20.97 -6.66
C PRO A 169 -4.05 21.30 -7.68
N GLY A 170 -3.27 20.30 -8.08
CA GLY A 170 -2.39 20.36 -9.25
C GLY A 170 -1.08 21.15 -9.11
N ALA A 171 0.02 20.46 -8.84
CA ALA A 171 1.28 20.74 -9.53
C ALA A 171 2.06 19.44 -9.75
N PRO A 172 2.44 19.11 -11.00
CA PRO A 172 3.67 18.41 -11.26
C PRO A 172 4.80 19.44 -11.21
N ASP A 173 5.76 19.31 -10.31
CA ASP A 173 7.18 19.26 -10.66
C ASP A 173 8.11 19.34 -9.43
N THR A 174 9.12 18.48 -9.47
CA THR A 174 10.46 18.69 -8.91
C THR A 174 10.61 18.75 -7.38
N ALA A 175 10.64 17.59 -6.73
CA ALA A 175 11.59 17.35 -5.64
C ALA A 175 11.86 15.84 -5.44
N ALA A 176 13.04 15.41 -5.88
CA ALA A 176 13.79 14.26 -5.37
C ALA A 176 13.28 12.84 -5.68
N ALA A 177 13.46 12.40 -6.94
CA ALA A 177 13.81 11.00 -7.21
C ALA A 177 15.35 10.87 -7.20
N PRO A 178 15.98 10.09 -6.29
CA PRO A 178 17.31 9.57 -6.56
C PRO A 178 17.18 8.48 -7.64
N GLN A 179 17.69 8.76 -8.83
CA GLN A 179 17.80 7.77 -9.89
C GLN A 179 18.75 6.64 -9.46
N PRO A 180 18.44 5.36 -9.73
CA PRO A 180 19.44 4.31 -9.66
C PRO A 180 20.48 4.50 -10.78
N PRO A 181 21.75 4.13 -10.53
CA PRO A 181 22.85 4.42 -11.43
C PRO A 181 22.77 3.59 -12.72
N VAL A 182 23.21 4.26 -13.78
CA VAL A 182 23.46 3.78 -15.14
C VAL A 182 24.37 2.53 -15.11
N GLU A 183 23.86 1.35 -15.47
CA GLU A 183 24.69 0.21 -15.84
C GLU A 183 24.98 0.28 -17.34
N GLY A 184 26.25 0.57 -17.66
CA GLY A 184 26.75 0.73 -19.01
C GLY A 184 26.76 -0.57 -19.79
N GLY A 185 26.24 -0.50 -21.02
CA GLY A 185 26.53 -1.49 -22.05
C GLY A 185 27.95 -1.30 -22.60
N ARG A 186 28.67 -2.43 -22.70
CA ARG A 186 29.79 -2.80 -23.59
C ARG A 186 30.06 -4.28 -23.25
N GLY A 187 30.20 -5.27 -24.12
CA GLY A 187 30.29 -5.41 -25.57
C GLY A 187 30.85 -6.82 -25.83
N VAL A 188 30.26 -7.54 -26.79
CA VAL A 188 30.81 -8.54 -27.73
C VAL A 188 32.11 -9.32 -27.36
N GLY A 189 32.08 -10.67 -27.45
CA GLY A 189 33.22 -11.62 -27.32
C GLY A 189 34.27 -11.56 -28.46
N PRO A 190 35.12 -12.60 -28.76
CA PRO A 190 35.11 -14.05 -28.42
C PRO A 190 36.48 -14.64 -27.92
N GLY A 191 36.58 -15.98 -27.72
CA GLY A 191 37.77 -16.76 -27.28
C GLY A 191 38.95 -16.80 -28.29
N PRO A 192 40.02 -17.67 -28.18
CA PRO A 192 40.04 -19.07 -27.69
C PRO A 192 41.32 -19.56 -26.93
N GLY A 193 41.28 -20.81 -26.40
CA GLY A 193 42.43 -21.71 -26.11
C GLY A 193 43.34 -21.35 -24.91
N ALA A 194 44.06 -22.23 -24.22
CA ALA A 194 44.13 -23.68 -24.07
C ALA A 194 45.09 -23.96 -22.89
N VAL A 195 45.12 -25.22 -22.42
CA VAL A 195 46.24 -25.91 -21.71
C VAL A 195 46.31 -25.83 -20.16
N LEU A 196 46.02 -26.99 -19.53
CA LEU A 196 46.43 -27.44 -18.18
C LEU A 196 47.94 -27.81 -18.17
N PRO A 197 48.63 -27.89 -17.02
CA PRO A 197 48.62 -29.16 -16.26
C PRO A 197 48.63 -29.03 -14.73
N ALA A 198 48.37 -30.19 -14.13
CA ALA A 198 48.23 -30.52 -12.72
C ALA A 198 49.48 -30.29 -11.84
N THR A 199 49.25 -30.07 -10.54
CA THR A 199 49.73 -30.95 -9.45
C THR A 199 49.07 -30.63 -8.11
N GLU A 200 48.59 -31.70 -7.47
CA GLU A 200 48.53 -32.00 -6.03
C GLU A 200 48.41 -30.90 -4.96
N LEU A 201 47.35 -31.01 -4.15
CA LEU A 201 47.48 -31.21 -2.69
C LEU A 201 46.09 -31.47 -2.09
N TRP A 202 45.77 -32.74 -1.92
CA TRP A 202 44.66 -33.24 -1.11
C TRP A 202 45.23 -33.50 0.28
N ALA A 203 44.79 -32.72 1.27
CA ALA A 203 45.04 -33.00 2.67
C ALA A 203 43.71 -33.31 3.36
N SER A 204 43.60 -34.57 3.73
CA SER A 204 42.64 -35.18 4.65
C SER A 204 42.34 -34.33 5.89
N LEU A 205 41.07 -34.33 6.34
CA LEU A 205 40.62 -35.08 7.54
C LEU A 205 39.13 -34.75 7.87
N PRO A 206 38.43 -35.58 8.68
CA PRO A 206 37.00 -35.88 8.54
C PRO A 206 36.05 -35.22 9.56
N CYS A 207 34.75 -35.30 9.22
CA CYS A 207 33.51 -35.48 10.01
C CYS A 207 33.59 -35.54 11.56
N PRO A 208 32.54 -35.10 12.30
CA PRO A 208 31.34 -35.94 12.36
C PRO A 208 29.97 -35.23 12.48
N SER A 209 28.97 -35.98 12.03
CA SER A 209 27.55 -35.83 12.28
C SER A 209 27.14 -36.59 13.55
N LYS A 210 26.00 -36.17 14.13
CA LYS A 210 25.13 -36.80 15.14
C LYS A 210 25.36 -36.41 16.60
N PHE A 211 24.42 -35.62 17.13
CA PHE A 211 23.44 -36.10 18.12
C PHE A 211 22.07 -35.46 17.82
#